data_AF-C6E2A2-F1
#
_entry.id   AF-C6E2A2-F1
#
_cell.length_a   1.000
_cell.length_b   1.000
_cell.length_c   1.000
_cell.angle_alpha   90.00
_cell.angle_beta   90.00
_cell.angle_gamma   90.00
#
_symmetry.space_group_name_H-M   'P 1'
#
loop_
_entity.id
_entity.type
_entity.pdbx_description
1 polymer ?
#
loop_
_entity_poly.entity_id
_entity_poly.type
_entity_poly.pdbx_seq_one_letter_code
_entity_poly.pdbx_strand_id
1 'polypeptide(L)'
;MKSRLLAGVFLCALMPLTAYAAEPCLPCHLEKSPGAVAQWQGSAHAKAGIGCEKCHGTDHEKMVKGEAKVGMKVCAPCHKKAYEEHRASRHGMGLHSGWGCTRKLPDRKQGECRFCHEEGDEMPRSDVQCARFLKQSAEMGEIGCNYCHSVEDACDSCHSKHMTDLKIVRDPNSCAKCHMGPDHPQWEMWQTSLHGTLNASAGRETGPDCQTCHMPKGTHNVSIGLTMNSGGVPYPAAKAEPARAEMVTICSACHAPSFVKKEFERNDQVRSQSLAILKEAEHVIWDLNDKGLLDPMPADRPPHPLSGPRLVTDSQMLYEDTSHIERLFFKMKKYDYARTIKGAYHQNPAYTHWYGNAELKMDLVDIKSEASRLKERKNGAAPEGAASQASIEDELKALKNKFERGALSADEYAKEKSRVLEKMR
;
A
#
# COMPACT_ATOMS: atom_id res chain seq x y z
N MET A 1 55.84 60.47 11.61
CA MET A 1 56.37 59.45 10.66
C MET A 1 56.19 58.08 11.31
N LYS A 2 55.43 57.09 10.84
CA LYS A 2 54.67 56.81 9.62
C LYS A 2 53.45 55.98 10.05
N SER A 3 52.24 56.38 9.65
CA SER A 3 51.05 55.54 9.77
C SER A 3 51.09 54.50 8.65
N ARG A 4 51.00 53.21 8.99
CA ARG A 4 50.91 52.12 8.00
C ARG A 4 49.42 51.80 7.81
N LEU A 5 48.84 52.31 6.72
CA LEU A 5 47.58 51.80 6.18
C LEU A 5 47.81 50.36 5.69
N LEU A 6 47.08 49.41 6.27
CA LEU A 6 46.88 48.09 5.69
C LEU A 6 45.71 48.19 4.71
N ALA A 7 46.05 48.19 3.41
CA ALA A 7 45.06 48.03 2.34
C ALA A 7 44.61 46.56 2.32
N GLY A 8 43.40 46.29 2.83
CA GLY A 8 42.74 45.00 2.67
C GLY A 8 42.30 44.81 1.23
N VAL A 9 42.92 43.86 0.52
CA VAL A 9 42.45 43.39 -0.78
C VAL A 9 41.17 42.59 -0.56
N PHE A 10 40.01 43.18 -0.87
CA PHE A 10 38.77 42.45 -1.03
C PHE A 10 38.89 41.61 -2.31
N LEU A 11 39.27 40.35 -2.16
CA LEU A 11 39.18 39.37 -3.24
C LEU A 11 37.70 39.03 -3.42
N CYS A 12 37.00 39.79 -4.28
CA CYS A 12 35.71 39.37 -4.81
C CYS A 12 35.91 38.06 -5.56
N ALA A 13 35.56 36.94 -4.93
CA ALA A 13 35.40 35.67 -5.60
C ALA A 13 34.24 35.82 -6.62
N LEU A 14 34.60 36.18 -7.85
CA LEU A 14 33.74 36.05 -9.01
C LEU A 14 33.47 34.54 -9.18
N MET A 15 32.37 34.07 -8.59
CA MET A 15 31.75 32.81 -9.01
C MET A 15 31.49 32.91 -10.52
N PRO A 16 31.76 31.86 -11.30
CA PRO A 16 31.56 31.91 -12.73
C PRO A 16 30.06 32.06 -13.01
N LEU A 17 29.66 33.26 -13.41
CA LEU A 17 28.30 33.61 -13.86
C LEU A 17 27.92 32.93 -15.20
N THR A 18 28.80 32.09 -15.76
CA THR A 18 28.75 31.64 -17.15
C THR A 18 27.93 30.38 -17.37
N ALA A 19 27.52 29.64 -16.33
CA ALA A 19 26.69 28.45 -16.48
C ALA A 19 25.18 28.74 -16.46
N TYR A 20 24.76 29.86 -15.86
CA TYR A 20 23.33 30.21 -15.74
C TYR A 20 22.77 30.96 -16.97
N ALA A 21 23.63 31.47 -17.85
CA ALA A 21 23.23 32.34 -18.96
C ALA A 21 22.68 31.58 -20.19
N ALA A 22 22.66 30.25 -20.18
CA ALA A 22 22.34 29.45 -21.36
C ALA A 22 20.94 28.83 -21.39
N GLU A 23 20.12 29.01 -20.33
CA GLU A 23 18.77 28.43 -20.32
C GLU A 23 17.69 29.43 -20.73
N PRO A 24 17.01 29.21 -21.87
CA PRO A 24 15.96 30.11 -22.35
C PRO A 24 14.75 30.18 -21.40
N CYS A 25 14.61 29.20 -20.50
CA CYS A 25 13.53 29.12 -19.52
C CYS A 25 13.71 30.11 -18.36
N LEU A 26 14.95 30.37 -17.93
CA LEU A 26 15.23 31.08 -16.67
C LEU A 26 14.72 32.53 -16.62
N PRO A 27 14.89 33.38 -17.66
CA PRO A 27 14.47 34.77 -17.60
C PRO A 27 12.98 34.94 -17.26
N CYS A 28 12.11 34.10 -17.84
CA CYS A 28 10.68 34.12 -17.57
C CYS A 28 10.34 33.46 -16.22
N HIS A 29 10.95 32.29 -15.92
CA HIS A 29 10.63 31.54 -14.70
C HIS A 29 11.16 32.18 -13.42
N LEU A 30 12.15 33.07 -13.50
CA LEU A 30 12.54 33.94 -12.38
C LEU A 30 11.41 34.87 -11.95
N GLU A 31 10.54 35.29 -12.87
CA GLU A 31 9.37 36.11 -12.58
C GLU A 31 8.15 35.25 -12.25
N LYS A 32 7.87 34.23 -13.07
CA LYS A 32 6.63 33.45 -12.98
C LYS A 32 6.66 32.34 -11.92
N SER A 33 7.83 31.78 -11.62
CA SER A 33 7.98 30.70 -10.65
C SER A 33 9.30 30.80 -9.86
N PRO A 34 9.56 31.93 -9.16
CA PRO A 34 10.85 32.20 -8.51
C PRO A 34 11.25 31.11 -7.51
N GLY A 35 10.29 30.50 -6.81
CA GLY A 35 10.57 29.41 -5.87
C GLY A 35 11.14 28.15 -6.52
N ALA A 36 10.62 27.76 -7.69
CA ALA A 36 11.13 26.60 -8.42
C ALA A 36 12.56 26.85 -8.93
N VAL A 37 12.83 28.05 -9.43
CA VAL A 37 14.18 28.45 -9.87
C VAL A 37 15.15 28.48 -8.70
N ALA A 38 14.77 29.06 -7.56
CA ALA A 38 15.61 29.10 -6.38
C ALA A 38 15.95 27.69 -5.84
N GLN A 39 14.96 26.78 -5.83
CA GLN A 39 15.16 25.39 -5.46
C GLN A 39 16.13 24.68 -6.43
N TRP A 40 15.94 24.85 -7.74
CA TRP A 40 16.83 24.29 -8.74
C TRP A 40 18.24 24.85 -8.60
N GLN A 41 18.43 26.16 -8.46
CA GLN A 41 19.74 26.80 -8.27
C GLN A 41 20.49 26.24 -7.05
N GLY A 42 19.76 25.88 -5.98
CA GLY A 42 20.33 25.23 -4.79
C GLY A 42 20.68 23.75 -4.98
N SER A 43 20.15 23.10 -6.01
CA SER A 43 20.23 21.65 -6.24
C SER A 43 21.60 21.17 -6.75
N ALA A 44 21.82 19.86 -6.66
CA ALA A 44 22.96 19.23 -7.32
C ALA A 44 22.85 19.29 -8.87
N HIS A 45 21.64 19.33 -9.42
CA HIS A 45 21.40 19.40 -10.86
C HIS A 45 21.87 20.72 -11.46
N ALA A 46 21.59 21.86 -10.83
CA ALA A 46 22.11 23.15 -11.29
C ALA A 46 23.65 23.17 -11.27
N LYS A 47 24.26 22.67 -10.19
CA LYS A 47 25.74 22.56 -10.08
C LYS A 47 26.35 21.66 -11.15
N ALA A 48 25.60 20.66 -11.62
CA ALA A 48 26.01 19.75 -12.68
C ALA A 48 25.64 20.24 -14.10
N GLY A 49 25.06 21.43 -14.25
CA GLY A 49 24.62 21.95 -15.56
C GLY A 49 23.45 21.16 -16.17
N ILE A 50 22.60 20.59 -15.32
CA ILE A 50 21.35 19.95 -15.74
C ILE A 50 20.21 20.97 -15.66
N GLY A 51 19.83 21.49 -16.82
CA GLY A 51 18.83 22.54 -16.96
C GLY A 51 17.39 22.06 -17.09
N CYS A 52 16.46 23.01 -17.06
CA CYS A 52 15.02 22.76 -17.13
C CYS A 52 14.64 21.90 -18.34
N GLU A 53 15.20 22.21 -19.51
CA GLU A 53 14.91 21.54 -20.79
C GLU A 53 15.30 20.06 -20.79
N LYS A 54 16.32 19.66 -20.02
CA LYS A 54 16.76 18.26 -19.95
C LYS A 54 15.75 17.36 -19.25
N CYS A 55 14.88 17.95 -18.42
CA CYS A 55 13.83 17.22 -17.73
C CYS A 55 12.45 17.44 -18.37
N HIS A 56 12.12 18.69 -18.72
CA HIS A 56 10.81 19.06 -19.22
C HIS A 56 10.68 19.02 -20.75
N GLY A 57 11.80 19.04 -21.48
CA GLY A 57 11.81 19.27 -22.92
C GLY A 57 11.68 20.75 -23.28
N THR A 58 11.32 21.03 -24.53
CA THR A 58 11.22 22.41 -25.07
C THR A 58 9.81 22.79 -25.52
N ASP A 59 8.85 21.86 -25.52
CA ASP A 59 7.46 22.10 -25.92
C ASP A 59 6.66 22.75 -24.79
N HIS A 60 6.71 24.08 -24.73
CA HIS A 60 6.08 24.84 -23.66
C HIS A 60 4.55 24.76 -23.68
N GLU A 61 3.93 24.61 -24.85
CA GLU A 61 2.47 24.49 -24.94
C GLU A 61 1.98 23.20 -24.26
N LYS A 62 2.69 22.08 -24.46
CA LYS A 62 2.39 20.85 -23.72
C LYS A 62 2.60 20.99 -22.23
N MET A 63 3.60 21.74 -21.78
CA MET A 63 3.83 22.00 -20.36
C MET A 63 2.66 22.76 -19.73
N VAL A 64 2.19 23.83 -20.39
CA VAL A 64 1.07 24.65 -19.90
C VAL A 64 -0.23 23.84 -19.86
N LYS A 65 -0.42 22.90 -20.80
CA LYS A 65 -1.55 21.97 -20.82
C LYS A 65 -1.43 20.81 -19.82
N GLY A 66 -0.29 20.67 -19.12
CA GLY A 66 -0.03 19.58 -18.18
C GLY A 66 0.29 18.23 -18.84
N GLU A 67 0.57 18.23 -20.14
CA GLU A 67 0.85 17.04 -20.96
C GLU A 67 2.34 16.65 -20.94
N ALA A 68 3.23 17.58 -20.57
CA ALA A 68 4.66 17.33 -20.43
C ALA A 68 5.03 16.90 -18.98
N LYS A 69 4.59 15.70 -18.57
CA LYS A 69 4.92 15.12 -17.26
C LYS A 69 6.35 14.55 -17.23
N VAL A 70 7.09 14.83 -16.17
CA VAL A 70 8.43 14.29 -15.93
C VAL A 70 8.31 12.97 -15.17
N GLY A 71 8.21 11.86 -15.90
CA GLY A 71 8.23 10.50 -15.34
C GLY A 71 9.65 9.97 -15.11
N MET A 72 9.78 8.83 -14.44
CA MET A 72 11.08 8.25 -14.05
C MET A 72 11.97 7.89 -15.24
N LYS A 73 11.39 7.66 -16.43
CA LYS A 73 12.14 7.40 -17.67
C LYS A 73 13.09 8.56 -18.02
N VAL A 74 12.72 9.80 -17.67
CA VAL A 74 13.58 10.99 -17.87
C VAL A 74 14.84 10.91 -17.01
N CYS A 75 14.75 10.31 -15.82
CA CYS A 75 15.86 10.16 -14.89
C CYS A 75 16.81 9.00 -15.27
N ALA A 76 16.28 7.98 -15.96
CA ALA A 76 16.96 6.71 -16.20
C ALA A 76 18.32 6.80 -16.92
N PRO A 77 18.54 7.68 -17.92
CA PRO A 77 19.85 7.80 -18.58
C PRO A 77 20.99 8.19 -17.63
N CYS A 78 20.69 8.98 -16.60
CA CYS A 78 21.68 9.43 -15.60
C CYS A 78 21.66 8.57 -14.32
N HIS A 79 20.49 8.07 -13.92
CA HIS A 79 20.27 7.35 -12.67
C HIS A 79 19.84 5.90 -12.87
N LYS A 80 20.45 5.22 -13.84
CA LYS A 80 20.09 3.86 -14.28
C LYS A 80 19.92 2.86 -13.12
N LYS A 81 20.87 2.82 -12.19
CA LYS A 81 20.83 1.91 -11.04
C LYS A 81 19.58 2.14 -10.18
N ALA A 82 19.32 3.39 -9.79
CA ALA A 82 18.17 3.73 -8.95
C ALA A 82 16.85 3.45 -9.69
N TYR A 83 16.78 3.75 -10.99
CA TYR A 83 15.64 3.43 -11.84
C TYR A 83 15.34 1.91 -11.87
N GLU A 84 16.35 1.08 -12.13
CA GLU A 84 16.19 -0.38 -12.18
C GLU A 84 15.78 -0.97 -10.82
N GLU A 85 16.41 -0.51 -9.74
CA GLU A 85 16.07 -0.92 -8.37
C GLU A 85 14.64 -0.51 -7.97
N HIS A 86 14.23 0.71 -8.28
CA HIS A 86 12.89 1.23 -8.00
C HIS A 86 11.81 0.44 -8.76
N ARG A 87 12.00 0.24 -10.07
CA ARG A 87 11.13 -0.57 -10.95
C ARG A 87 10.97 -2.01 -10.46
N ALA A 88 12.02 -2.59 -9.88
CA ALA A 88 11.99 -3.94 -9.33
C ALA A 88 11.26 -4.01 -7.96
N SER A 89 11.02 -2.87 -7.32
CA SER A 89 10.39 -2.76 -6.01
C SER A 89 8.87 -2.65 -6.10
N ARG A 90 8.20 -2.81 -4.96
CA ARG A 90 6.76 -2.57 -4.81
C ARG A 90 6.35 -1.12 -5.08
N HIS A 91 7.24 -0.14 -4.96
CA HIS A 91 6.92 1.23 -5.37
C HIS A 91 6.83 1.35 -6.88
N GLY A 92 7.76 0.76 -7.64
CA GLY A 92 7.72 0.71 -9.11
C GLY A 92 6.72 -0.31 -9.70
N MET A 93 5.90 -0.93 -8.87
CA MET A 93 4.81 -1.85 -9.24
C MET A 93 3.44 -1.33 -8.75
N GLY A 94 3.28 -0.01 -8.60
CA GLY A 94 2.12 0.67 -7.99
C GLY A 94 0.74 0.18 -8.46
N LEU A 95 -0.25 0.27 -7.56
CA LEU A 95 -1.68 -0.06 -7.72
C LEU A 95 -2.07 -1.42 -8.37
N HIS A 96 -1.12 -2.33 -8.58
CA HIS A 96 -1.36 -3.70 -9.03
C HIS A 96 -1.75 -4.68 -7.90
N SER A 97 -2.00 -4.20 -6.68
CA SER A 97 -2.23 -5.04 -5.48
C SER A 97 -3.63 -5.68 -5.38
N GLY A 98 -4.32 -5.82 -6.51
CA GLY A 98 -5.49 -6.69 -6.69
C GLY A 98 -5.22 -7.92 -7.55
N TRP A 99 -4.31 -7.84 -8.54
CA TRP A 99 -3.90 -8.94 -9.41
C TRP A 99 -2.42 -8.73 -9.76
N GLY A 100 -1.56 -9.64 -9.32
CA GLY A 100 -0.12 -9.55 -9.56
C GLY A 100 0.23 -9.59 -11.05
N CYS A 101 1.19 -8.78 -11.48
CA CYS A 101 1.77 -8.84 -12.82
C CYS A 101 2.22 -10.28 -13.15
N THR A 102 1.61 -10.88 -14.17
CA THR A 102 1.86 -12.29 -14.56
C THR A 102 3.04 -12.45 -15.52
N ARG A 103 3.87 -11.40 -15.71
CA ARG A 103 5.01 -11.37 -16.66
C ARG A 103 6.00 -12.53 -16.47
N LYS A 104 6.09 -13.12 -15.29
CA LYS A 104 7.05 -14.19 -14.95
C LYS A 104 6.42 -15.58 -14.72
N LEU A 105 5.14 -15.78 -15.03
CA LEU A 105 4.52 -17.11 -14.92
C LEU A 105 4.93 -18.00 -16.11
N PRO A 106 5.22 -19.30 -15.90
CA PRO A 106 5.81 -20.16 -16.93
C PRO A 106 4.94 -20.39 -18.18
N ASP A 107 3.62 -20.20 -18.10
CA ASP A 107 2.65 -20.64 -19.14
C ASP A 107 1.72 -19.53 -19.67
N ARG A 108 2.18 -18.27 -19.68
CA ARG A 108 1.33 -17.12 -20.00
C ARG A 108 1.24 -16.81 -21.51
N LYS A 109 0.04 -16.51 -22.01
CA LYS A 109 -0.19 -16.04 -23.39
C LYS A 109 0.26 -14.58 -23.56
N GLN A 110 1.08 -14.28 -24.59
CA GLN A 110 1.58 -12.92 -24.90
C GLN A 110 0.45 -11.87 -25.08
N GLY A 111 -0.73 -12.27 -25.55
CA GLY A 111 -1.88 -11.36 -25.73
C GLY A 111 -2.44 -10.79 -24.43
N GLU A 112 -2.18 -11.42 -23.28
CA GLU A 112 -2.63 -10.93 -21.98
C GLU A 112 -1.84 -9.68 -21.53
N CYS A 113 -0.65 -9.41 -22.10
CA CYS A 113 0.09 -8.18 -21.81
C CYS A 113 -0.70 -6.95 -22.24
N ARG A 114 -1.43 -7.05 -23.36
CA ARG A 114 -2.24 -5.96 -23.95
C ARG A 114 -3.46 -5.62 -23.10
N PHE A 115 -3.79 -6.41 -22.09
CA PHE A 115 -4.81 -6.01 -21.11
C PHE A 115 -4.27 -4.95 -20.15
N CYS A 116 -3.00 -5.09 -19.75
CA CYS A 116 -2.36 -4.18 -18.80
C CYS A 116 -1.42 -3.18 -19.43
N HIS A 117 -0.93 -3.35 -20.68
CA HIS A 117 0.11 -2.50 -21.30
C HIS A 117 -0.23 -2.01 -22.71
N GLU A 118 0.20 -0.79 -23.02
CA GLU A 118 0.16 -0.21 -24.35
C GLU A 118 0.85 -1.14 -25.36
N GLU A 119 0.35 -1.13 -26.58
CA GLU A 119 0.91 -1.99 -27.61
C GLU A 119 2.26 -1.43 -28.07
N GLY A 120 3.32 -2.20 -27.84
CA GLY A 120 4.69 -1.79 -28.18
C GLY A 120 5.43 -1.04 -27.06
N ASP A 121 4.82 -0.81 -25.90
CA ASP A 121 5.48 -0.25 -24.70
C ASP A 121 5.21 -1.13 -23.47
N GLU A 122 6.10 -1.05 -22.48
CA GLU A 122 5.90 -1.60 -21.13
C GLU A 122 5.02 -0.69 -20.25
N MET A 123 4.53 0.43 -20.78
CA MET A 123 3.61 1.35 -20.09
C MET A 123 2.22 0.73 -19.94
N PRO A 124 1.55 0.83 -18.79
CA PRO A 124 0.25 0.22 -18.59
C PRO A 124 -0.93 0.92 -19.34
N ARG A 125 -1.97 0.19 -19.77
CA ARG A 125 -3.19 0.70 -20.46
C ARG A 125 -4.20 1.41 -19.54
N SER A 126 -4.19 1.13 -18.24
CA SER A 126 -5.08 1.80 -17.29
C SER A 126 -4.40 2.15 -15.96
N ASP A 127 -4.61 3.40 -15.61
CA ASP A 127 -4.90 4.00 -14.32
C ASP A 127 -5.69 3.06 -13.39
N VAL A 128 -5.04 2.67 -12.29
CA VAL A 128 -5.60 2.17 -11.02
C VAL A 128 -6.62 1.00 -11.05
N GLN A 129 -6.14 -0.22 -10.75
CA GLN A 129 -6.97 -1.42 -10.50
C GLN A 129 -7.37 -1.56 -9.02
N CYS A 130 -7.82 -0.46 -8.43
CA CYS A 130 -8.30 -0.40 -7.05
C CYS A 130 -9.78 -0.03 -7.06
N ALA A 131 -10.64 -0.93 -6.60
CA ALA A 131 -12.08 -0.69 -6.57
C ALA A 131 -12.46 0.59 -5.81
N ARG A 132 -11.74 0.89 -4.72
CA ARG A 132 -11.95 2.12 -3.94
C ARG A 132 -11.63 3.36 -4.77
N PHE A 133 -10.57 3.35 -5.58
CA PHE A 133 -10.22 4.46 -6.45
C PHE A 133 -11.27 4.67 -7.54
N LEU A 134 -11.74 3.59 -8.16
CA LEU A 134 -12.77 3.64 -9.21
C LEU A 134 -14.12 4.18 -8.70
N LYS A 135 -14.32 4.22 -7.38
CA LYS A 135 -15.49 4.82 -6.74
C LYS A 135 -15.31 6.29 -6.34
N GLN A 136 -14.08 6.82 -6.42
CA GLN A 136 -13.82 8.22 -6.08
C GLN A 136 -14.20 9.16 -7.22
N SER A 137 -14.53 10.41 -6.88
CA SER A 137 -14.55 11.49 -7.87
C SER A 137 -13.15 11.72 -8.43
N ALA A 138 -13.05 12.38 -9.59
CA ALA A 138 -11.76 12.68 -10.21
C ALA A 138 -10.84 13.49 -9.27
N GLU A 139 -11.42 14.46 -8.55
CA GLU A 139 -10.69 15.32 -7.60
C GLU A 139 -10.15 14.50 -6.41
N MET A 140 -10.96 13.59 -5.89
CA MET A 140 -10.56 12.73 -4.78
C MET A 140 -9.55 11.66 -5.22
N GLY A 141 -9.69 11.12 -6.43
CA GLY A 141 -8.69 10.24 -7.03
C GLY A 141 -7.34 10.94 -7.16
N GLU A 142 -7.33 12.18 -7.65
CA GLU A 142 -6.10 12.95 -7.84
C GLU A 142 -5.43 13.31 -6.50
N ILE A 143 -6.16 13.94 -5.58
CA ILE A 143 -5.59 14.45 -4.32
C ILE A 143 -5.42 13.32 -3.29
N GLY A 144 -6.44 12.48 -3.12
CA GLY A 144 -6.50 11.48 -2.05
C GLY A 144 -5.74 10.20 -2.35
N CYS A 145 -5.54 9.86 -3.62
CA CYS A 145 -4.87 8.62 -4.02
C CYS A 145 -3.58 8.88 -4.82
N ASN A 146 -3.65 9.64 -5.92
CA ASN A 146 -2.52 9.79 -6.84
C ASN A 146 -1.33 10.52 -6.19
N TYR A 147 -1.56 11.46 -5.26
CA TYR A 147 -0.47 12.15 -4.54
C TYR A 147 0.43 11.22 -3.71
N CYS A 148 -0.06 10.02 -3.37
CA CYS A 148 0.69 8.97 -2.69
C CYS A 148 1.13 7.87 -3.66
N HIS A 149 0.27 7.52 -4.62
CA HIS A 149 0.50 6.37 -5.51
C HIS A 149 1.24 6.71 -6.82
N SER A 150 1.43 7.99 -7.16
CA SER A 150 2.26 8.41 -8.30
C SER A 150 3.73 8.02 -8.15
N VAL A 151 4.16 7.61 -6.95
CA VAL A 151 5.51 7.12 -6.64
C VAL A 151 6.00 6.00 -7.57
N GLU A 152 5.07 5.31 -8.26
CA GLU A 152 5.39 4.35 -9.30
C GLU A 152 6.25 4.93 -10.42
N ASP A 153 5.90 6.12 -10.90
CA ASP A 153 6.57 6.79 -12.02
C ASP A 153 7.22 8.12 -11.63
N ALA A 154 7.07 8.57 -10.38
CA ALA A 154 7.52 9.88 -9.91
C ALA A 154 8.71 9.78 -8.94
N CYS A 155 9.94 9.97 -9.43
CA CYS A 155 11.15 9.95 -8.59
C CYS A 155 11.19 11.10 -7.56
N ASP A 156 10.49 12.20 -7.81
CA ASP A 156 10.38 13.35 -6.91
C ASP A 156 9.50 13.09 -5.67
N SER A 157 8.91 11.90 -5.55
CA SER A 157 8.04 11.53 -4.41
C SER A 157 8.73 11.61 -3.05
N CYS A 158 10.03 11.31 -2.97
CA CYS A 158 10.78 11.30 -1.71
C CYS A 158 11.81 12.44 -1.62
N HIS A 159 12.55 12.72 -2.69
CA HIS A 159 13.61 13.75 -2.70
C HIS A 159 13.15 15.11 -3.29
N SER A 160 11.85 15.26 -3.57
CA SER A 160 11.18 16.47 -4.08
C SER A 160 11.66 16.96 -5.45
N LYS A 161 10.88 17.87 -6.04
CA LYS A 161 11.25 18.79 -7.12
C LYS A 161 11.18 20.22 -6.58
N HIS A 162 12.05 21.17 -6.91
CA HIS A 162 13.22 21.13 -7.80
C HIS A 162 14.56 21.11 -7.03
N MET A 163 14.54 20.82 -5.72
CA MET A 163 15.73 20.88 -4.88
C MET A 163 16.60 19.62 -4.97
N THR A 164 15.97 18.43 -5.08
CA THR A 164 16.65 17.12 -5.19
C THR A 164 17.83 16.97 -4.23
N ASP A 165 17.62 17.25 -2.94
CA ASP A 165 18.65 17.19 -1.89
C ASP A 165 18.61 15.85 -1.15
N LEU A 166 19.78 15.21 -1.02
CA LEU A 166 19.95 13.98 -0.27
C LEU A 166 19.64 14.14 1.23
N LYS A 167 19.74 15.35 1.80
CA LYS A 167 19.38 15.61 3.19
C LYS A 167 17.88 15.39 3.41
N ILE A 168 17.04 15.82 2.48
CA ILE A 168 15.57 15.69 2.58
C ILE A 168 15.15 14.21 2.52
N VAL A 169 15.69 13.46 1.55
CA VAL A 169 15.31 12.04 1.39
C VAL A 169 15.88 11.12 2.47
N ARG A 170 16.92 11.57 3.18
CA ARG A 170 17.47 10.85 4.34
C ARG A 170 16.69 11.12 5.62
N ASP A 171 15.80 12.11 5.63
CA ASP A 171 14.87 12.33 6.74
C ASP A 171 13.73 11.29 6.66
N PRO A 172 13.47 10.49 7.69
CA PRO A 172 12.36 9.54 7.70
C PRO A 172 10.98 10.19 7.55
N ASN A 173 10.83 11.50 7.84
CA ASN A 173 9.61 12.26 7.58
C ASN A 173 9.19 12.23 6.09
N SER A 174 10.14 12.01 5.17
CA SER A 174 9.82 11.87 3.73
C SER A 174 8.87 10.70 3.44
N CYS A 175 8.88 9.66 4.27
CA CYS A 175 7.97 8.51 4.14
C CYS A 175 6.58 8.80 4.73
N ALA A 176 6.50 9.69 5.72
CA ALA A 176 5.31 9.94 6.52
C ALA A 176 4.12 10.44 5.71
N LYS A 177 4.37 11.14 4.58
CA LYS A 177 3.31 11.62 3.68
C LYS A 177 2.39 10.49 3.19
N CYS A 178 2.94 9.29 2.95
CA CYS A 178 2.20 8.16 2.37
C CYS A 178 2.04 7.01 3.37
N HIS A 179 3.05 6.76 4.20
CA HIS A 179 3.10 5.64 5.15
C HIS A 179 2.52 6.00 6.51
N MET A 180 1.27 6.45 6.51
CA MET A 180 0.56 6.91 7.71
C MET A 180 -0.92 6.50 7.66
N GLY A 181 -1.68 6.89 8.68
CA GLY A 181 -3.14 6.81 8.65
C GLY A 181 -3.69 5.43 9.02
N PRO A 182 -4.97 5.16 8.75
CA PRO A 182 -5.69 4.10 9.45
C PRO A 182 -5.31 2.68 9.00
N ASP A 183 -5.02 2.47 7.71
CA ASP A 183 -4.78 1.16 7.11
C ASP A 183 -3.30 0.77 7.04
N HIS A 184 -2.41 1.73 7.20
CA HIS A 184 -0.98 1.48 7.30
C HIS A 184 -0.24 2.59 8.08
N PRO A 185 -0.43 2.69 9.41
CA PRO A 185 0.21 3.70 10.23
C PRO A 185 1.68 3.38 10.54
N GLN A 186 2.50 3.09 9.53
CA GLN A 186 3.91 2.71 9.76
C GLN A 186 4.72 3.86 10.35
N TRP A 187 4.44 5.09 9.94
CA TRP A 187 5.06 6.29 10.51
C TRP A 187 4.78 6.40 12.01
N GLU A 188 3.51 6.34 12.40
CA GLU A 188 3.10 6.49 13.80
C GLU A 188 3.62 5.32 14.65
N MET A 189 3.61 4.10 14.11
CA MET A 189 4.21 2.93 14.74
C MET A 189 5.71 3.10 14.97
N TRP A 190 6.46 3.50 13.93
CA TRP A 190 7.90 3.69 14.03
C TRP A 190 8.23 4.83 14.99
N GLN A 191 7.61 6.00 14.82
CA GLN A 191 7.88 7.21 15.59
C GLN A 191 7.68 6.98 17.10
N THR A 192 6.70 6.15 17.47
CA THR A 192 6.41 5.82 18.88
C THR A 192 6.99 4.48 19.35
N SER A 193 7.76 3.79 18.50
CA SER A 193 8.55 2.61 18.89
C SER A 193 9.86 3.02 19.55
N LEU A 194 10.55 2.09 20.21
CA LEU A 194 11.88 2.35 20.75
C LEU A 194 12.89 2.74 19.65
N HIS A 195 12.76 2.20 18.44
CA HIS A 195 13.62 2.59 17.31
C HIS A 195 13.44 4.07 16.94
N GLY A 196 12.20 4.53 16.78
CA GLY A 196 11.92 5.92 16.41
C GLY A 196 12.21 6.91 17.53
N THR A 197 11.90 6.57 18.79
CA THR A 197 12.21 7.46 19.92
C THR A 197 13.71 7.61 20.16
N LEU A 198 14.49 6.54 19.99
CA LEU A 198 15.95 6.61 20.02
C LEU A 198 16.52 7.35 18.82
N ASN A 199 15.97 7.16 17.62
CA ASN A 199 16.38 7.92 16.44
C ASN A 199 16.21 9.43 16.68
N ALA A 200 15.04 9.84 17.18
CA ALA A 200 14.74 11.23 17.48
C ALA A 200 15.63 11.82 18.59
N SER A 201 15.94 11.02 19.62
CA SER A 201 16.64 11.50 20.82
C SER A 201 18.17 11.43 20.70
N ALA A 202 18.69 10.43 20.00
CA ALA A 202 20.11 10.08 19.96
C ALA A 202 20.66 9.88 18.53
N GLY A 203 19.82 10.09 17.52
CA GLY A 203 20.20 9.99 16.12
C GLY A 203 20.14 8.58 15.55
N ARG A 204 20.30 8.53 14.22
CA ARG A 204 20.17 7.34 13.38
C ARG A 204 21.08 6.17 13.78
N GLU A 205 22.28 6.46 14.26
CA GLU A 205 23.23 5.42 14.68
C GLU A 205 22.76 4.68 15.93
N THR A 206 21.88 5.29 16.75
CA THR A 206 21.34 4.69 17.97
C THR A 206 19.96 4.05 17.73
N GLY A 207 19.12 4.68 16.89
CA GLY A 207 17.81 4.13 16.50
C GLY A 207 17.66 4.13 14.98
N PRO A 208 17.31 2.99 14.35
CA PRO A 208 17.20 2.94 12.89
C PRO A 208 16.02 3.77 12.39
N ASP A 209 16.17 4.34 11.19
CA ASP A 209 15.10 4.98 10.42
C ASP A 209 14.50 4.04 9.36
N CYS A 210 13.46 4.51 8.66
CA CYS A 210 12.78 3.76 7.61
C CYS A 210 13.77 3.28 6.52
N GLN A 211 14.65 4.18 6.10
CA GLN A 211 15.63 3.97 5.03
C GLN A 211 16.70 2.95 5.44
N THR A 212 17.11 2.91 6.71
CA THR A 212 18.09 1.93 7.20
C THR A 212 17.56 0.50 7.06
N CYS A 213 16.27 0.29 7.32
CA CYS A 213 15.65 -1.02 7.24
C CYS A 213 15.18 -1.39 5.83
N HIS A 214 14.56 -0.45 5.11
CA HIS A 214 13.93 -0.73 3.81
C HIS A 214 14.77 -0.35 2.60
N MET A 215 15.80 0.48 2.77
CA MET A 215 16.73 0.90 1.72
C MET A 215 18.19 0.68 2.15
N PRO A 216 18.55 -0.53 2.63
CA PRO A 216 19.89 -0.79 3.14
C PRO A 216 20.93 -0.45 2.07
N LYS A 217 22.02 0.23 2.49
CA LYS A 217 23.10 0.70 1.59
C LYS A 217 22.62 1.66 0.49
N GLY A 218 21.45 2.30 0.65
CA GLY A 218 20.94 3.33 -0.27
C GLY A 218 20.31 2.77 -1.56
N THR A 219 19.94 1.49 -1.58
CA THR A 219 19.19 0.90 -2.69
C THR A 219 17.80 1.52 -2.82
N HIS A 220 17.30 1.65 -4.06
CA HIS A 220 15.93 2.07 -4.32
C HIS A 220 14.94 0.89 -4.34
N ASN A 221 15.41 -0.33 -4.10
CA ASN A 221 14.53 -1.49 -3.97
C ASN A 221 13.98 -1.62 -2.54
N VAL A 222 12.88 -0.91 -2.27
CA VAL A 222 12.19 -0.94 -0.96
C VAL A 222 11.55 -2.29 -0.59
N SER A 223 11.66 -3.30 -1.45
CA SER A 223 11.06 -4.63 -1.22
C SER A 223 12.02 -5.64 -0.60
N ILE A 224 13.25 -5.21 -0.36
CA ILE A 224 14.27 -5.99 0.34
C ILE A 224 13.75 -6.42 1.71
N GLY A 225 13.97 -7.70 2.02
CA GLY A 225 13.59 -8.29 3.29
C GLY A 225 12.09 -8.48 3.55
N LEU A 226 11.21 -8.13 2.61
CA LEU A 226 9.76 -8.32 2.76
C LEU A 226 9.38 -9.80 2.56
N THR A 227 8.75 -10.38 3.57
CA THR A 227 8.30 -11.79 3.57
C THR A 227 6.81 -11.94 3.26
N MET A 228 6.10 -10.84 3.08
CA MET A 228 4.65 -10.81 2.84
C MET A 228 4.24 -9.60 2.00
N ASN A 229 3.00 -9.64 1.49
CA ASN A 229 2.38 -8.49 0.85
C ASN A 229 1.78 -7.51 1.88
N SER A 230 1.28 -6.36 1.40
CA SER A 230 0.70 -5.31 2.26
C SER A 230 -0.54 -5.78 3.05
N GLY A 231 -1.23 -6.82 2.59
CA GLY A 231 -2.39 -7.42 3.26
C GLY A 231 -2.04 -8.56 4.21
N GLY A 232 -0.75 -8.74 4.56
CA GLY A 232 -0.32 -9.74 5.54
C GLY A 232 -0.18 -11.17 5.00
N VAL A 233 -0.35 -11.38 3.68
CA VAL A 233 -0.22 -12.72 3.08
C VAL A 233 1.26 -13.04 2.85
N PRO A 234 1.78 -14.14 3.44
CA PRO A 234 3.17 -14.56 3.24
C PRO A 234 3.48 -14.85 1.77
N TYR A 235 4.70 -14.55 1.34
CA TYR A 235 5.21 -15.07 0.07
C TYR A 235 5.53 -16.57 0.16
N PRO A 236 5.59 -17.28 -0.97
CA PRO A 236 6.08 -18.66 -1.00
C PRO A 236 7.47 -18.77 -0.36
N ALA A 237 7.76 -19.90 0.28
CA ALA A 237 9.01 -20.13 1.03
C ALA A 237 10.27 -19.77 0.22
N ALA A 238 10.31 -20.17 -1.06
CA ALA A 238 11.41 -19.86 -1.98
C ALA A 238 11.71 -18.34 -2.13
N LYS A 239 10.73 -17.47 -1.87
CA LYS A 239 10.90 -16.01 -1.83
C LYS A 239 11.03 -15.49 -0.40
N ALA A 240 10.26 -16.02 0.55
CA ALA A 240 10.19 -15.51 1.91
C ALA A 240 11.44 -15.83 2.74
N GLU A 241 12.05 -17.01 2.59
CA GLU A 241 13.23 -17.44 3.33
C GLU A 241 14.46 -16.56 3.04
N PRO A 242 14.87 -16.33 1.77
CA PRO A 242 15.99 -15.44 1.49
C PRO A 242 15.70 -13.99 1.93
N ALA A 243 14.46 -13.52 1.77
CA ALA A 243 14.07 -12.21 2.28
C ALA A 243 14.18 -12.12 3.81
N ARG A 244 13.76 -13.16 4.54
CA ARG A 244 13.93 -13.21 6.00
C ARG A 244 15.40 -13.15 6.38
N ALA A 245 16.26 -13.91 5.70
CA ALA A 245 17.70 -13.92 5.97
C ALA A 245 18.31 -12.52 5.77
N GLU A 246 17.91 -11.83 4.70
CA GLU A 246 18.36 -10.46 4.42
C GLU A 246 17.92 -9.48 5.53
N MET A 247 16.66 -9.55 5.98
CA MET A 247 16.19 -8.72 7.08
C MET A 247 16.91 -9.05 8.40
N VAL A 248 17.20 -10.33 8.66
CA VAL A 248 18.02 -10.72 9.82
C VAL A 248 19.41 -10.10 9.74
N THR A 249 20.05 -10.08 8.57
CA THR A 249 21.34 -9.42 8.37
C THR A 249 21.27 -7.92 8.67
N ILE A 250 20.21 -7.24 8.23
CA ILE A 250 20.01 -5.80 8.49
C ILE A 250 19.90 -5.53 10.00
N CYS A 251 19.04 -6.29 10.71
CA CYS A 251 18.88 -6.14 12.15
C CYS A 251 20.16 -6.53 12.93
N SER A 252 20.99 -7.42 12.37
CA SER A 252 22.22 -7.89 13.00
C SER A 252 23.35 -6.87 13.00
N ALA A 253 23.16 -5.71 12.38
CA ALA A 253 24.04 -4.56 12.57
C ALA A 253 24.04 -4.05 14.02
N CYS A 254 22.94 -4.26 14.76
CA CYS A 254 22.77 -3.78 16.13
C CYS A 254 22.41 -4.90 17.13
N HIS A 255 21.73 -5.96 16.68
CA HIS A 255 21.21 -7.00 17.55
C HIS A 255 21.89 -8.36 17.33
N ALA A 256 21.91 -9.20 18.37
CA ALA A 256 22.32 -10.59 18.21
C ALA A 256 21.36 -11.33 17.25
N PRO A 257 21.86 -12.12 16.27
CA PRO A 257 20.99 -12.81 15.31
C PRO A 257 19.94 -13.73 15.96
N SER A 258 20.24 -14.31 17.12
CA SER A 258 19.30 -15.16 17.89
C SER A 258 18.13 -14.36 18.44
N PHE A 259 18.37 -13.15 18.94
CA PHE A 259 17.32 -12.23 19.38
C PHE A 259 16.41 -11.86 18.21
N VAL A 260 17.00 -11.46 17.08
CA VAL A 260 16.25 -11.06 15.88
C VAL A 260 15.34 -12.18 15.37
N LYS A 261 15.86 -13.41 15.27
CA LYS A 261 15.06 -14.58 14.84
C LYS A 261 13.87 -14.82 15.78
N LYS A 262 14.11 -14.76 17.10
CA LYS A 262 13.06 -14.94 18.11
C LYS A 262 11.98 -13.86 18.05
N GLU A 263 12.35 -12.58 17.85
CA GLU A 263 11.35 -11.52 17.65
C GLU A 263 10.52 -11.75 16.39
N PHE A 264 11.17 -12.18 15.31
CA PHE A 264 10.50 -12.49 14.06
C PHE A 264 9.55 -13.68 14.15
N GLU A 265 9.90 -14.71 14.90
CA GLU A 265 9.00 -15.83 15.22
C GLU A 265 7.76 -15.37 15.99
N ARG A 266 7.93 -14.49 16.99
CA ARG A 266 6.80 -13.90 17.73
C ARG A 266 5.90 -13.06 16.83
N ASN A 267 6.48 -12.23 15.97
CA ASN A 267 5.72 -11.40 15.02
C ASN A 267 4.91 -12.28 14.05
N ASP A 268 5.51 -13.36 13.56
CA ASP A 268 4.83 -14.33 12.70
C ASP A 268 3.68 -15.04 13.43
N GLN A 269 3.84 -15.34 14.73
CA GLN A 269 2.77 -15.87 15.58
C GLN A 269 1.62 -14.87 15.76
N VAL A 270 1.92 -13.60 16.09
CA VAL A 270 0.90 -12.54 16.19
C VAL A 270 0.10 -12.44 14.90
N ARG A 271 0.79 -12.36 13.75
CA ARG A 271 0.13 -12.33 12.43
C ARG A 271 -0.80 -13.52 12.23
N SER A 272 -0.35 -14.73 12.58
CA SER A 272 -1.11 -15.96 12.37
C SER A 272 -2.35 -16.02 13.27
N GLN A 273 -2.23 -15.61 14.54
CA GLN A 273 -3.36 -15.49 15.47
C GLN A 273 -4.37 -14.44 15.01
N SER A 274 -3.91 -13.26 14.60
CA SER A 274 -4.77 -12.19 14.07
C SER A 274 -5.47 -12.61 12.77
N LEU A 275 -4.80 -13.39 11.91
CA LEU A 275 -5.41 -13.92 10.69
C LEU A 275 -6.51 -14.93 11.02
N ALA A 276 -6.33 -15.77 12.04
CA ALA A 276 -7.37 -16.71 12.47
C ALA A 276 -8.64 -15.98 12.93
N ILE A 277 -8.49 -14.92 13.73
CA ILE A 277 -9.59 -14.04 14.16
C ILE A 277 -10.29 -13.40 12.94
N LEU A 278 -9.52 -12.89 11.99
CA LEU A 278 -10.06 -12.30 10.76
C LEU A 278 -10.83 -13.33 9.92
N LYS A 279 -10.30 -14.56 9.81
CA LYS A 279 -10.94 -15.64 9.06
C LYS A 279 -12.23 -16.12 9.71
N GLU A 280 -12.31 -16.10 11.04
CA GLU A 280 -13.54 -16.37 11.76
C GLU A 280 -14.64 -15.36 11.41
N ALA A 281 -14.33 -14.07 11.43
CA ALA A 281 -15.26 -13.02 11.02
C ALA A 281 -15.68 -13.16 9.54
N GLU A 282 -14.73 -13.40 8.64
CA GLU A 282 -15.00 -13.63 7.22
C GLU A 282 -15.97 -14.80 7.01
N HIS A 283 -15.77 -15.91 7.73
CA HIS A 283 -16.65 -17.08 7.65
C HIS A 283 -18.08 -16.77 8.09
N VAL A 284 -18.28 -15.97 9.14
CA VAL A 284 -19.61 -15.54 9.59
C VAL A 284 -20.37 -14.79 8.49
N ILE A 285 -19.69 -13.89 7.78
CA ILE A 285 -20.30 -13.07 6.72
C ILE A 285 -20.64 -13.93 5.50
N TRP A 286 -19.74 -14.82 5.09
CA TRP A 286 -20.02 -15.75 4.00
C TRP A 286 -21.18 -16.69 4.32
N ASP A 287 -21.30 -17.18 5.56
CA ASP A 287 -22.44 -17.99 5.98
C ASP A 287 -23.77 -17.23 5.89
N LEU A 288 -23.80 -15.94 6.24
CA LEU A 288 -24.98 -15.09 6.06
C LEU A 288 -25.30 -14.87 4.58
N ASN A 289 -24.29 -14.60 3.75
CA ASN A 289 -24.46 -14.42 2.31
C ASN A 289 -25.02 -15.69 1.66
N ASP A 290 -24.47 -16.86 2.00
CA ASP A 290 -24.91 -18.15 1.48
C ASP A 290 -26.39 -18.42 1.84
N LYS A 291 -26.85 -17.90 2.98
CA LYS A 291 -28.23 -17.98 3.46
C LYS A 291 -29.15 -16.85 2.99
N GLY A 292 -28.62 -15.88 2.23
CA GLY A 292 -29.39 -14.72 1.77
C GLY A 292 -29.81 -13.77 2.90
N LEU A 293 -28.97 -13.62 3.92
CA LEU A 293 -29.27 -12.87 5.16
C LEU A 293 -28.54 -11.53 5.27
N LEU A 294 -27.71 -11.15 4.31
CA LEU A 294 -27.10 -9.82 4.34
C LEU A 294 -28.15 -8.75 4.04
N ASP A 295 -28.02 -7.59 4.68
CA ASP A 295 -28.93 -6.46 4.47
C ASP A 295 -28.15 -5.15 4.21
N PRO A 296 -28.18 -4.62 2.97
CA PRO A 296 -28.72 -5.25 1.75
C PRO A 296 -27.83 -6.39 1.24
N MET A 297 -28.41 -7.32 0.47
CA MET A 297 -27.63 -8.32 -0.27
C MET A 297 -26.79 -7.66 -1.38
N PRO A 298 -25.66 -8.28 -1.79
CA PRO A 298 -24.86 -7.79 -2.92
C PRO A 298 -25.61 -7.59 -4.24
N ALA A 299 -26.70 -8.33 -4.47
CA ALA A 299 -27.55 -8.18 -5.65
C ALA A 299 -28.51 -6.97 -5.58
N ASP A 300 -28.78 -6.46 -4.38
CA ASP A 300 -29.79 -5.44 -4.11
C ASP A 300 -29.18 -4.04 -3.91
N ARG A 301 -27.93 -3.86 -4.34
CA ARG A 301 -27.17 -2.61 -4.16
C ARG A 301 -26.26 -2.36 -5.38
N PRO A 302 -25.67 -1.16 -5.53
CA PRO A 302 -24.79 -0.86 -6.65
C PRO A 302 -23.68 -1.91 -6.81
N PRO A 303 -23.38 -2.36 -8.04
CA PRO A 303 -22.40 -3.41 -8.28
C PRO A 303 -20.98 -2.94 -7.95
N HIS A 304 -20.17 -3.86 -7.41
CA HIS A 304 -18.75 -3.62 -7.20
C HIS A 304 -18.03 -3.41 -8.55
N PRO A 305 -17.21 -2.36 -8.73
CA PRO A 305 -16.64 -2.01 -10.04
C PRO A 305 -15.77 -3.10 -10.66
N LEU A 306 -15.15 -3.96 -9.84
CA LEU A 306 -14.30 -5.06 -10.31
C LEU A 306 -14.96 -6.46 -10.21
N SER A 307 -16.03 -6.58 -9.42
CA SER A 307 -16.54 -7.91 -8.99
C SER A 307 -18.03 -8.09 -9.25
N GLY A 308 -18.72 -7.05 -9.70
CA GLY A 308 -20.15 -7.05 -9.97
C GLY A 308 -20.99 -7.22 -8.70
N PRO A 309 -22.10 -7.97 -8.76
CA PRO A 309 -23.04 -8.15 -7.65
C PRO A 309 -22.61 -9.25 -6.67
N ARG A 310 -21.30 -9.54 -6.56
CA ARG A 310 -20.78 -10.58 -5.67
C ARG A 310 -20.31 -9.98 -4.36
N LEU A 311 -20.45 -10.73 -3.26
CA LEU A 311 -19.78 -10.41 -2.00
C LEU A 311 -18.26 -10.37 -2.23
N VAL A 312 -17.61 -9.30 -1.77
CA VAL A 312 -16.16 -9.13 -1.83
C VAL A 312 -15.63 -9.01 -0.41
N THR A 313 -14.74 -9.93 -0.02
CA THR A 313 -14.06 -9.91 1.28
C THR A 313 -12.56 -9.81 1.15
N ASP A 314 -12.00 -9.64 -0.06
CA ASP A 314 -10.55 -9.65 -0.35
C ASP A 314 -9.87 -8.26 -0.17
N SER A 315 -8.80 -7.95 -0.92
CA SER A 315 -8.14 -6.64 -0.85
C SER A 315 -8.93 -5.51 -1.53
N GLN A 316 -9.92 -5.84 -2.36
CA GLN A 316 -10.71 -4.89 -3.14
C GLN A 316 -11.99 -4.44 -2.44
N MET A 317 -12.24 -4.88 -1.20
CA MET A 317 -13.38 -4.41 -0.40
C MET A 317 -13.56 -2.88 -0.45
N LEU A 318 -14.83 -2.47 -0.50
CA LEU A 318 -15.28 -1.10 -0.36
C LEU A 318 -15.75 -0.84 1.08
N TYR A 319 -15.79 0.43 1.46
CA TYR A 319 -16.41 0.91 2.70
C TYR A 319 -17.81 1.51 2.48
N GLU A 320 -18.25 1.56 1.23
CA GLU A 320 -19.54 2.07 0.76
C GLU A 320 -20.24 0.99 -0.08
N ASP A 321 -21.54 1.13 -0.29
CA ASP A 321 -22.37 0.13 -1.00
C ASP A 321 -22.20 -1.28 -0.42
N THR A 322 -22.20 -1.37 0.92
CA THR A 322 -22.04 -2.62 1.68
C THR A 322 -23.17 -2.77 2.71
N SER A 323 -23.42 -3.99 3.17
CA SER A 323 -24.22 -4.21 4.38
C SER A 323 -23.46 -3.73 5.61
N HIS A 324 -24.17 -3.49 6.72
CA HIS A 324 -23.53 -3.02 7.94
C HIS A 324 -22.43 -3.98 8.44
N ILE A 325 -22.67 -5.30 8.39
CA ILE A 325 -21.69 -6.31 8.80
C ILE A 325 -20.44 -6.33 7.91
N GLU A 326 -20.59 -6.05 6.61
CA GLU A 326 -19.46 -5.93 5.69
C GLU A 326 -18.62 -4.68 5.97
N ARG A 327 -19.25 -3.56 6.34
CA ARG A 327 -18.54 -2.34 6.77
C ARG A 327 -17.74 -2.57 8.06
N LEU A 328 -18.30 -3.30 9.03
CA LEU A 328 -17.56 -3.71 10.24
C LEU A 328 -16.34 -4.55 9.85
N PHE A 329 -16.52 -5.52 8.96
CA PHE A 329 -15.41 -6.34 8.48
C PHE A 329 -14.38 -5.55 7.66
N PHE A 330 -14.80 -4.52 6.91
CA PHE A 330 -13.88 -3.61 6.25
C PHE A 330 -12.96 -2.94 7.27
N LYS A 331 -13.51 -2.34 8.35
CA LYS A 331 -12.71 -1.72 9.42
C LYS A 331 -11.75 -2.75 10.04
N MET A 332 -12.28 -3.90 10.44
CA MET A 332 -11.52 -4.99 11.05
C MET A 332 -10.35 -5.45 10.18
N LYS A 333 -10.59 -5.65 8.87
CA LYS A 333 -9.59 -6.13 7.92
C LYS A 333 -8.59 -5.06 7.49
N LYS A 334 -9.08 -3.86 7.18
CA LYS A 334 -8.27 -2.82 6.55
C LYS A 334 -7.52 -2.00 7.56
N TYR A 335 -8.06 -1.82 8.76
CA TYR A 335 -7.44 -1.00 9.80
C TYR A 335 -6.86 -1.88 10.89
N ASP A 336 -7.69 -2.63 11.63
CA ASP A 336 -7.26 -3.21 12.90
C ASP A 336 -6.33 -4.42 12.70
N TYR A 337 -6.59 -5.25 11.69
CA TYR A 337 -5.68 -6.31 11.27
C TYR A 337 -4.33 -5.74 10.79
N ALA A 338 -4.37 -4.73 9.93
CA ALA A 338 -3.17 -4.11 9.40
C ALA A 338 -2.34 -3.46 10.51
N ARG A 339 -2.98 -2.77 11.46
CA ARG A 339 -2.33 -2.19 12.65
C ARG A 339 -1.68 -3.25 13.52
N THR A 340 -2.39 -4.34 13.78
CA THR A 340 -1.88 -5.43 14.62
C THR A 340 -0.59 -6.03 14.06
N ILE A 341 -0.62 -6.42 12.78
CA ILE A 341 0.54 -7.08 12.16
C ILE A 341 1.69 -6.09 11.98
N LYS A 342 1.41 -4.88 11.46
CA LYS A 342 2.47 -3.90 11.20
C LYS A 342 3.07 -3.38 12.49
N GLY A 343 2.27 -3.21 13.54
CA GLY A 343 2.74 -2.84 14.88
C GLY A 343 3.76 -3.84 15.40
N ALA A 344 3.51 -5.15 15.24
CA ALA A 344 4.43 -6.19 15.67
C ALA A 344 5.76 -6.11 14.91
N TYR A 345 5.72 -5.99 13.58
CA TYR A 345 6.92 -5.87 12.75
C TYR A 345 7.69 -4.55 12.94
N HIS A 346 7.05 -3.49 13.42
CA HIS A 346 7.71 -2.22 13.78
C HIS A 346 8.00 -2.11 15.28
N GLN A 347 7.91 -3.21 16.03
CA GLN A 347 8.23 -3.27 17.47
C GLN A 347 7.45 -2.24 18.31
N ASN A 348 6.20 -1.97 17.93
CA ASN A 348 5.33 -1.03 18.62
C ASN A 348 4.25 -1.77 19.43
N PRO A 349 4.35 -1.82 20.77
CA PRO A 349 3.40 -2.58 21.59
C PRO A 349 1.99 -1.98 21.59
N ALA A 350 1.85 -0.65 21.54
CA ALA A 350 0.54 0.00 21.57
C ALA A 350 -0.25 -0.27 20.28
N TYR A 351 0.39 -0.18 19.12
CA TYR A 351 -0.25 -0.51 17.84
C TYR A 351 -0.50 -2.00 17.65
N THR A 352 0.39 -2.84 18.19
CA THR A 352 0.17 -4.29 18.18
C THR A 352 -1.04 -4.67 19.04
N HIS A 353 -1.13 -4.09 20.24
CA HIS A 353 -2.14 -4.48 21.22
C HIS A 353 -3.39 -3.60 21.18
N TRP A 354 -3.30 -2.35 21.63
CA TRP A 354 -4.46 -1.49 21.89
C TRP A 354 -5.12 -0.97 20.62
N TYR A 355 -4.36 -0.46 19.67
CA TYR A 355 -4.92 0.03 18.40
C TYR A 355 -5.13 -1.07 17.35
N GLY A 356 -4.73 -2.30 17.66
CA GLY A 356 -4.75 -3.45 16.76
C GLY A 356 -5.53 -4.61 17.34
N ASN A 357 -4.85 -5.49 18.09
CA ASN A 357 -5.42 -6.76 18.53
C ASN A 357 -6.66 -6.63 19.43
N ALA A 358 -6.75 -5.57 20.25
CA ALA A 358 -7.95 -5.29 21.05
C ALA A 358 -9.13 -4.92 20.14
N GLU A 359 -8.94 -3.99 19.21
CA GLU A 359 -9.94 -3.60 18.20
C GLU A 359 -10.38 -4.79 17.35
N LEU A 360 -9.45 -5.63 16.88
CA LEU A 360 -9.77 -6.86 16.15
C LEU A 360 -10.74 -7.76 16.91
N LYS A 361 -10.52 -7.92 18.22
CA LYS A 361 -11.38 -8.77 19.05
C LYS A 361 -12.73 -8.12 19.32
N MET A 362 -12.78 -6.81 19.50
CA MET A 362 -14.04 -6.06 19.67
C MET A 362 -14.87 -6.09 18.37
N ASP A 363 -14.25 -5.86 17.22
CA ASP A 363 -14.91 -5.96 15.92
C ASP A 363 -15.46 -7.37 15.65
N LEU A 364 -14.77 -8.44 16.09
CA LEU A 364 -15.32 -9.80 16.00
C LEU A 364 -16.58 -9.97 16.86
N VAL A 365 -16.64 -9.36 18.04
CA VAL A 365 -17.84 -9.35 18.89
C VAL A 365 -18.98 -8.63 18.19
N ASP A 366 -18.71 -7.47 17.60
CA ASP A 366 -19.71 -6.68 16.87
C ASP A 366 -20.25 -7.43 15.65
N ILE A 367 -19.36 -8.07 14.86
CA ILE A 367 -19.74 -8.90 13.71
C ILE A 367 -20.62 -10.08 14.14
N LYS A 368 -20.28 -10.76 15.25
CA LYS A 368 -21.10 -11.85 15.79
C LYS A 368 -22.46 -11.36 16.28
N SER A 369 -22.51 -10.19 16.93
CA SER A 369 -23.76 -9.58 17.38
C SER A 369 -24.66 -9.23 16.20
N GLU A 370 -24.11 -8.58 15.17
CA GLU A 370 -24.83 -8.22 13.96
C GLU A 370 -25.34 -9.46 13.20
N ALA A 371 -24.52 -10.50 13.12
CA ALA A 371 -24.94 -11.78 12.56
C ALA A 371 -26.11 -12.42 13.31
N SER A 372 -26.18 -12.28 14.65
CA SER A 372 -27.32 -12.74 15.44
C SER A 372 -28.58 -11.95 15.07
N ARG A 373 -28.48 -10.62 15.02
CA ARG A 373 -29.61 -9.73 14.67
C ARG A 373 -30.18 -10.04 13.28
N LEU A 374 -29.32 -10.25 12.29
CA LEU A 374 -29.76 -10.60 10.92
C LEU A 374 -30.49 -11.95 10.88
N LYS A 375 -30.03 -12.94 11.66
CA LYS A 375 -30.70 -14.25 11.78
C LYS A 375 -32.05 -14.13 12.49
N GLU A 376 -32.12 -13.39 13.59
CA GLU A 376 -33.35 -13.16 14.36
C GLU A 376 -34.41 -12.42 13.54
N ARG A 377 -34.02 -11.42 12.76
CA ARG A 377 -34.94 -10.66 11.90
C ARG A 377 -35.67 -11.54 10.89
N LYS A 378 -35.00 -12.54 10.30
CA LYS A 378 -35.66 -13.52 9.41
C LYS A 378 -36.65 -14.39 10.18
N ASN A 379 -36.26 -14.86 11.38
CA ASN A 379 -37.10 -15.73 12.19
C ASN A 379 -38.34 -15.02 12.74
N GLY A 380 -38.23 -13.74 13.12
CA GLY A 380 -39.37 -12.93 13.58
C GLY A 380 -40.33 -12.50 12.46
N ALA A 381 -39.98 -12.70 11.19
CA ALA A 381 -40.81 -12.38 10.03
C ALA A 381 -41.58 -13.59 9.46
N ALA A 382 -41.36 -14.81 9.97
CA ALA A 382 -42.03 -16.02 9.50
C ALA A 382 -43.25 -16.36 10.38
N PRO A 383 -44.45 -16.65 9.81
CA PRO A 383 -45.60 -17.07 10.58
C PRO A 383 -45.37 -18.45 11.23
N GLU A 384 -45.80 -18.61 12.48
CA GLU A 384 -45.71 -19.87 13.23
C GLU A 384 -46.44 -20.99 12.47
N GLY A 385 -45.68 -22.01 12.02
CA GLY A 385 -46.22 -23.23 11.39
C GLY A 385 -45.68 -23.56 9.99
N ALA A 386 -45.10 -22.61 9.25
CA ALA A 386 -44.49 -22.85 7.93
C ALA A 386 -42.97 -23.15 7.98
N ALA A 387 -42.39 -23.19 9.18
CA ALA A 387 -40.95 -23.05 9.39
C ALA A 387 -40.10 -24.28 9.04
N SER A 388 -40.63 -25.51 9.00
CA SER A 388 -39.79 -26.70 8.83
C SER A 388 -39.39 -26.98 7.38
N GLN A 389 -40.31 -26.82 6.42
CA GLN A 389 -40.05 -27.14 5.01
C GLN A 389 -39.28 -26.02 4.31
N ALA A 390 -39.63 -24.75 4.59
CA ALA A 390 -38.88 -23.58 4.13
C ALA A 390 -37.45 -23.55 4.69
N SER A 391 -37.24 -24.00 5.93
CA SER A 391 -35.92 -24.15 6.54
C SER A 391 -35.03 -25.14 5.79
N ILE A 392 -35.58 -26.29 5.35
CA ILE A 392 -34.81 -27.30 4.61
C ILE A 392 -34.44 -26.79 3.21
N GLU A 393 -35.36 -26.14 2.50
CA GLU A 393 -35.06 -25.53 1.20
C GLU A 393 -33.98 -24.44 1.32
N ASP A 394 -34.06 -23.62 2.36
CA ASP A 394 -33.04 -22.61 2.67
C ASP A 394 -31.68 -23.23 3.00
N GLU A 395 -31.64 -24.33 3.78
CA GLU A 395 -30.42 -25.08 4.07
C GLU A 395 -29.80 -25.67 2.79
N LEU A 396 -30.62 -26.25 1.91
CA LEU A 396 -30.17 -26.80 0.62
C LEU A 396 -29.64 -25.71 -0.32
N LYS A 397 -30.30 -24.54 -0.35
CA LYS A 397 -29.85 -23.38 -1.12
C LYS A 397 -28.51 -22.87 -0.61
N ALA A 398 -28.34 -22.76 0.71
CA ALA A 398 -27.08 -22.35 1.31
C ALA A 398 -25.94 -23.35 1.02
N LEU A 399 -26.21 -24.66 1.08
CA LEU A 399 -25.23 -25.69 0.69
C LEU A 399 -24.84 -25.58 -0.79
N LYS A 400 -25.81 -25.33 -1.67
CA LYS A 400 -25.56 -25.11 -3.10
C LYS A 400 -24.65 -23.89 -3.31
N ASN A 401 -24.97 -22.77 -2.66
CA ASN A 401 -24.15 -21.55 -2.75
C ASN A 401 -22.71 -21.80 -2.26
N LYS A 402 -22.54 -22.54 -1.15
CA LYS A 402 -21.23 -22.96 -0.63
C LYS A 402 -20.43 -23.79 -1.64
N PHE A 403 -21.08 -24.74 -2.30
CA PHE A 403 -20.47 -25.56 -3.33
C PHE A 403 -20.07 -24.74 -4.58
N GLU A 404 -20.99 -23.90 -5.08
CA GLU A 404 -20.76 -23.06 -6.27
C GLU A 404 -19.61 -22.06 -6.06
N ARG A 405 -19.41 -21.56 -4.84
CA ARG A 405 -18.26 -20.69 -4.51
C ARG A 405 -16.98 -21.45 -4.15
N GLY A 406 -16.98 -22.79 -4.25
CA GLY A 406 -15.81 -23.64 -3.99
C GLY A 406 -15.45 -23.82 -2.52
N ALA A 407 -16.36 -23.55 -1.58
CA ALA A 407 -16.14 -23.77 -0.15
C ALA A 407 -16.42 -25.20 0.32
N LEU A 408 -17.01 -26.03 -0.55
CA LEU A 408 -17.20 -27.45 -0.35
C LEU A 408 -16.67 -28.19 -1.58
N SER A 409 -15.97 -29.30 -1.36
CA SER A 409 -15.70 -30.28 -2.43
C SER A 409 -16.99 -30.97 -2.87
N ALA A 410 -16.95 -31.65 -4.02
CA ALA A 410 -18.10 -32.41 -4.51
C ALA A 410 -18.56 -33.49 -3.51
N ASP A 411 -17.61 -34.16 -2.86
CA ASP A 411 -17.90 -35.21 -1.87
C ASP A 411 -18.52 -34.64 -0.59
N GLU A 412 -17.99 -33.52 -0.09
CA GLU A 412 -18.54 -32.83 1.08
C GLU A 412 -19.94 -32.29 0.81
N TYR A 413 -20.16 -31.70 -0.38
CA TYR A 413 -21.48 -31.23 -0.79
C TYR A 413 -22.49 -32.38 -0.86
N ALA A 414 -22.12 -33.51 -1.48
CA ALA A 414 -22.99 -34.69 -1.58
C ALA A 414 -23.36 -35.25 -0.20
N LYS A 415 -22.38 -35.33 0.71
CA LYS A 415 -22.57 -35.81 2.08
C LYS A 415 -23.50 -34.89 2.88
N GLU A 416 -23.22 -33.60 2.89
CA GLU A 416 -24.04 -32.63 3.65
C GLU A 416 -25.44 -32.49 3.07
N LYS A 417 -25.58 -32.49 1.74
CA LYS A 417 -26.89 -32.51 1.08
C LYS A 417 -27.72 -33.72 1.50
N SER A 418 -27.11 -34.91 1.54
CA SER A 418 -27.79 -36.13 1.96
C SER A 418 -28.28 -36.03 3.41
N ARG A 419 -27.43 -35.51 4.31
CA ARG A 419 -27.78 -35.28 5.72
C ARG A 419 -28.96 -34.30 5.90
N VAL A 420 -29.02 -33.26 5.08
CA VAL A 420 -30.15 -32.31 5.11
C VAL A 420 -31.43 -32.95 4.58
N LEU A 421 -31.34 -33.73 3.49
CA LEU A 421 -32.48 -34.45 2.92
C LEU A 421 -33.02 -35.55 3.85
N GLU A 422 -32.17 -36.16 4.68
CA GLU A 422 -32.59 -37.12 5.71
C GLU A 422 -33.53 -36.49 6.75
N LYS A 423 -33.43 -35.17 7.01
CA LYS A 423 -34.36 -34.45 7.88
C LYS A 423 -35.78 -34.31 7.30
N MET A 424 -35.97 -34.62 6.01
CA MET A 424 -37.29 -34.64 5.36
C MET A 424 -38.02 -35.97 5.53
N ARG A 425 -37.33 -37.02 5.99
CA ARG A 425 -37.89 -38.33 6.28
C ARG A 425 -38.28 -38.42 7.74
#